data_AF-A0A9K3HF84-F1
#
_entry.id   AF-A0A9K3HF84-F1
#
_cell.length_a   1.000
_cell.length_b   1.000
_cell.length_c   1.000
_cell.angle_alpha   90.00
_cell.angle_beta   90.00
_cell.angle_gamma   90.00
#
_symmetry.space_group_name_H-M   'P 1'
#
loop_
_entity.id
_entity.type
_entity.pdbx_description
1 polymer ?
#
loop_
_entity_poly.entity_id
_entity_poly.type
_entity_poly.pdbx_seq_one_letter_code
_entity_poly.pdbx_strand_id
1 'polypeptide(L)' 'MKIRRYLLHEVINRPDFQKYFDCSGIQGYQTNKNKVLFLKSRKDNQQQQNNKDRRCNICNQNLLDASYCSIQCKVF' A
#
# COMPACT_ATOMS: atom_id res chain seq x y z
N MET A 1 15.71 -8.18 -2.97
CA MET A 1 14.93 -6.99 -2.58
C MET A 1 15.27 -5.85 -3.54
N LYS A 2 14.31 -5.31 -4.30
CA LYS A 2 14.55 -4.19 -5.23
C LYS A 2 13.38 -3.22 -5.20
N ILE A 3 13.66 -1.94 -5.00
CA ILE A 3 12.69 -0.85 -5.10
C ILE A 3 12.50 -0.53 -6.58
N ARG A 4 11.23 -0.45 -7.03
CA ARG A 4 10.85 -0.07 -8.39
C ARG A 4 10.03 1.21 -8.35
N ARG A 5 10.15 2.06 -9.38
CA ARG A 5 9.37 3.29 -9.50
C ARG A 5 8.23 3.07 -10.51
N TYR A 6 6.99 3.28 -10.08
CA TYR A 6 5.79 3.18 -10.92
C TYR A 6 4.94 4.44 -10.75
N LEU A 7 4.71 5.18 -11.84
CA LEU A 7 3.89 6.39 -11.87
C LEU A 7 4.15 7.32 -10.66
N LEU A 8 5.43 7.65 -10.43
CA LEU A 8 5.94 8.48 -9.33
C LEU A 8 6.00 7.84 -7.93
N HIS A 9 5.52 6.62 -7.76
CA HIS A 9 5.56 5.93 -6.47
C HIS A 9 6.63 4.85 -6.41
N GLU A 10 7.22 4.69 -5.24
CA GLU A 10 8.14 3.61 -4.94
C GLU A 10 7.36 2.39 -4.47
N VAL A 11 7.55 1.28 -5.18
CA VAL A 11 6.89 0.00 -4.91
C VAL A 11 7.91 -1.10 -4.72
N ILE A 12 7.47 -2.14 -4.03
CA ILE A 12 8.28 -3.33 -3.80
C ILE A 12 7.46 -4.59 -4.05
N ASN A 13 8.10 -5.64 -4.56
CA ASN A 13 7.43 -6.91 -4.81
C ASN A 13 7.08 -7.57 -3.46
N ARG A 14 5.80 -7.90 -3.25
CA ARG A 14 5.30 -8.45 -1.98
C ARG A 14 5.92 -9.82 -1.65
N PRO A 15 5.86 -10.84 -2.54
CA PRO A 15 6.54 -12.12 -2.30
C PRO A 15 8.01 -12.00 -1.88
N ASP A 16 8.76 -11.09 -2.50
CA ASP A 16 10.16 -10.88 -2.15
C ASP A 16 10.33 -10.20 -0.79
N PHE A 17 9.45 -9.25 -0.45
CA PHE A 17 9.52 -8.51 0.82
C PHE A 17 9.03 -9.31 2.01
N GLN A 18 8.03 -10.17 1.80
CA GLN A 18 7.43 -10.97 2.87
C GLN A 18 8.42 -11.92 3.55
N LYS A 19 9.56 -12.21 2.90
CA LYS A 19 10.68 -12.97 3.49
C LYS A 19 11.44 -12.21 4.58
N TYR A 20 11.34 -10.88 4.60
CA TYR A 20 12.11 -10.01 5.49
C TYR A 20 11.23 -9.14 6.40
N PHE A 21 9.94 -9.01 6.09
CA PHE A 21 9.01 -8.15 6.81
C PHE A 21 7.59 -8.73 6.81
N ASP A 22 6.90 -8.66 7.95
CA ASP A 22 5.51 -9.06 8.04
C ASP A 22 4.62 -8.12 7.21
N CYS A 23 4.18 -8.58 6.05
CA CYS A 23 3.33 -7.83 5.13
C CYS A 23 1.82 -7.96 5.45
N SER A 24 1.44 -8.63 6.54
CA SER A 24 0.04 -8.75 6.97
C SER A 24 -0.59 -7.37 7.20
N GLY A 25 -1.87 -7.22 6.86
CA GLY A 25 -2.61 -5.97 7.04
C GLY A 25 -2.20 -4.81 6.13
N ILE A 26 -1.16 -4.94 5.27
CA ILE A 26 -0.84 -3.94 4.24
C ILE A 26 -1.58 -4.29 2.95
N GLN A 27 -2.21 -3.28 2.34
CA GLN A 27 -2.88 -3.42 1.06
C GLN A 27 -1.90 -3.85 -0.04
N GLY A 28 -2.22 -4.97 -0.69
CA GLY A 28 -1.53 -5.42 -1.89
C GLY A 28 -2.12 -4.77 -3.14
N TYR A 29 -1.26 -4.27 -4.02
CA TYR A 29 -1.64 -3.73 -5.31
C TYR A 29 -1.13 -4.64 -6.42
N GLN A 30 -1.83 -4.65 -7.56
CA GLN A 30 -1.40 -5.39 -8.74
C GLN A 30 -0.84 -4.41 -9.77
N THR A 31 0.43 -4.58 -10.15
CA THR A 31 1.08 -3.77 -11.18
C THR A 31 1.81 -4.69 -12.13
N ASN A 32 1.47 -4.64 -13.42
CA ASN A 32 2.09 -5.49 -14.45
C ASN A 32 2.15 -6.96 -14.03
N LYS A 33 1.00 -7.51 -13.60
CA LYS A 33 0.83 -8.90 -13.11
C LYS A 33 1.60 -9.27 -11.82
N ASN A 34 2.31 -8.34 -11.20
CA ASN A 34 3.00 -8.57 -9.92
C ASN A 34 2.19 -8.01 -8.75
N LYS A 35 2.19 -8.73 -7.62
CA LYS A 35 1.70 -8.20 -6.34
C LYS A 35 2.79 -7.32 -5.73
N VAL A 36 2.48 -6.06 -5.52
CA VAL A 36 3.40 -5.05 -4.98
C VAL A 36 2.81 -4.33 -3.77
N LEU A 37 3.68 -3.74 -2.96
CA LEU A 37 3.32 -2.85 -1.85
C LEU A 37 3.92 -1.47 -2.12
N PHE A 38 3.19 -0.41 -1.77
CA PHE A 38 3.77 0.93 -1.76
C PHE A 38 4.64 1.13 -0.53
N LEU A 39 5.78 1.81 -0.72
CA LEU A 39 6.66 2.19 0.38
C LEU A 39 6.08 3.35 1.19
N LYS A 40 5.50 4.34 0.53
CA LYS A 40 4.92 5.55 1.14
C LYS A 40 3.42 5.64 0.86
N SER A 41 2.71 6.37 1.72
CA SER A 41 1.29 6.67 1.47
C SER A 41 1.13 7.44 0.16
N ARG A 42 0.05 7.18 -0.57
CA ARG A 42 -0.27 7.92 -1.79
C ARG A 42 -1.22 9.05 -1.44
N LYS A 43 -0.76 10.29 -1.52
CA LYS A 43 -1.62 11.48 -1.49
C LYS A 43 -2.30 11.64 -2.84
N ASP A 44 -3.20 10.74 -3.21
CA ASP A 44 -4.02 10.97 -4.39
C ASP A 44 -5.08 12.01 -4.03
N ASN A 45 -5.08 13.12 -4.77
CA ASN A 45 -5.99 14.24 -4.58
C ASN A 45 -7.44 13.77 -4.68
N GLN A 46 -8.17 13.99 -3.59
CA GLN A 46 -9.59 14.32 -3.55
C GLN A 46 -10.47 13.71 -4.65
N GLN A 47 -11.10 12.58 -4.32
CA GLN A 47 -12.56 12.52 -4.39
C GLN A 47 -13.01 11.46 -3.39
N GLN A 48 -13.61 11.96 -2.32
CA GLN A 48 -14.32 11.19 -1.31
C GLN A 48 -15.51 10.52 -2.00
N GLN A 49 -15.28 9.38 -2.65
CA GLN A 49 -16.39 8.52 -3.02
C GLN A 49 -16.86 7.84 -1.74
N ASN A 50 -17.98 8.38 -1.27
CA ASN A 50 -18.85 7.90 -0.21
C ASN A 50 -18.90 6.36 -0.19
N ASN A 51 -18.88 5.79 1.03
CA ASN A 51 -18.97 4.36 1.35
C ASN A 51 -17.72 3.49 1.11
N LYS A 52 -16.64 3.73 1.85
CA LYS A 52 -15.75 2.64 2.27
C LYS A 52 -15.48 2.75 3.77
N ASP A 53 -16.06 1.83 4.55
CA ASP A 53 -15.89 1.75 6.01
C ASP A 53 -14.45 1.41 6.43
N ARG A 54 -13.60 1.00 5.49
CA ARG A 54 -12.21 0.59 5.76
C ARG A 54 -11.24 1.64 5.25
N ARG A 55 -10.68 2.39 6.20
CA ARG A 55 -9.64 3.40 5.96
C ARG A 55 -8.34 2.94 6.60
N CYS A 56 -7.23 3.45 6.09
CA CYS A 56 -5.93 3.24 6.69
C CYS A 56 -5.86 3.90 8.06
N ASN A 57 -5.35 3.16 9.05
CA ASN A 57 -5.27 3.60 10.45
C ASN A 57 -4.40 4.85 10.67
N ILE A 58 -3.55 5.22 9.71
CA ILE A 58 -2.57 6.31 9.86
C ILE A 58 -2.89 7.52 8.97
N CYS A 59 -3.17 7.28 7.69
CA CYS A 59 -3.35 8.36 6.71
C CYS A 59 -4.79 8.53 6.23
N ASN A 60 -5.74 7.77 6.79
CA ASN A 60 -7.17 7.77 6.43
C ASN A 60 -7.47 7.48 4.94
N GLN A 61 -6.49 6.93 4.20
CA GLN A 61 -6.68 6.54 2.82
C GLN A 61 -7.66 5.36 2.72
N ASN A 62 -8.55 5.38 1.74
CA ASN A 62 -9.51 4.30 1.52
C ASN A 62 -8.79 2.99 1.17
N LEU A 63 -9.21 1.89 1.82
CA LEU A 63 -8.69 0.56 1.62
C LEU A 63 -9.78 -0.38 1.07
N LEU A 64 -9.35 -1.50 0.50
CA LEU A 64 -10.24 -2.59 0.09
C LEU A 64 -10.45 -3.57 1.25
N ASP A 65 -9.37 -4.25 1.65
CA ASP A 65 -9.39 -5.27 2.69
C ASP A 65 -8.02 -5.33 3.40
N ALA A 66 -7.70 -4.23 4.09
CA ALA A 66 -6.43 -4.04 4.79
C ALA A 66 -6.59 -2.97 5.88
N SER A 67 -5.59 -2.86 6.76
CA SER A 67 -5.51 -1.82 7.80
C SER A 67 -4.52 -0.70 7.46
N TYR A 68 -3.58 -0.97 6.54
CA TYR A 68 -2.53 -0.04 6.14
C TYR A 68 -2.43 0.10 4.63
N CYS A 69 -2.24 1.32 4.11
CA CYS A 69 -2.13 1.55 2.67
C CYS A 69 -0.71 1.32 2.11
N SER A 70 0.31 1.38 2.98
CA SER A 70 1.71 1.34 2.61
C SER A 70 2.55 0.78 3.75
N ILE A 71 3.82 0.45 3.46
CA ILE A 71 4.79 0.02 4.46
C ILE A 71 5.00 1.12 5.50
N GLN A 72 5.14 2.38 5.07
CA GLN A 72 5.27 3.53 5.97
C GLN A 72 4.14 3.57 6.99
N CYS A 73 2.87 3.42 6.57
CA CYS A 73 1.74 3.45 7.49
C CYS A 73 1.63 2.23 8.43
N LYS A 74 2.35 1.13 8.18
CA LYS A 74 2.40 0.03 9.15
C LYS A 74 3.50 0.24 10.20
N VAL A 75 4.57 0.94 9.81
CA VAL A 75 5.77 1.14 10.64
C VAL A 75 5.69 2.42 11.48
N PHE A 76 4.96 3.44 11.00
CA PHE A 76 4.70 4.73 11.65
C PHE A 76 3.20 4.91 11.83
#